data_AF-A0A7K0M0N7-F1
#
_entry.id   AF-A0A7K0M0N7-F1
#
_cell.length_a   1.000
_cell.length_b   1.000
_cell.length_c   1.000
_cell.angle_alpha   90.00
_cell.angle_beta   90.00
_cell.angle_gamma   90.00
#
_symmetry.space_group_name_H-M   'P 1'
#
loop_
_entity.id
_entity.type
_entity.pdbx_description
1 polymer ?
#
loop_
_entity_poly.entity_id
_entity_poly.type
_entity_poly.pdbx_seq_one_letter_code
_entity_poly.pdbx_strand_id
1 'polypeptide(L)' 'MSPQIYPQIKPELQVCVVGKSSGEISEYFKLNQTPLEQADAAIFIVSAVDGISASDIEIWNTARELYVPSLILISELSNG' A
#
# COMPACT_ATOMS: atom_id res chain seq x y z
N MET A 1 -8.89 -29.82 -2.19
CA MET A 1 -9.08 -28.36 -2.35
C MET A 1 -8.38 -27.69 -1.20
N SER A 2 -7.45 -26.77 -1.45
CA SER A 2 -6.89 -25.94 -0.39
C SER A 2 -7.99 -24.97 0.07
N PRO A 3 -8.29 -24.83 1.38
CA PRO A 3 -9.19 -23.78 1.82
C PRO A 3 -8.52 -22.45 1.47
N GLN A 4 -9.15 -21.65 0.60
CA GLN A 4 -8.75 -20.26 0.42
C GLN A 4 -8.92 -19.58 1.79
N ILE A 5 -7.80 -19.30 2.45
CA ILE A 5 -7.76 -18.51 3.67
C ILE A 5 -7.96 -17.07 3.23
N TYR A 6 -9.21 -16.63 3.23
CA TYR A 6 -9.52 -15.21 3.29
C TYR A 6 -9.48 -14.83 4.77
N PRO A 7 -8.39 -14.27 5.32
CA PRO A 7 -8.48 -13.67 6.64
C PRO A 7 -9.62 -12.66 6.57
N GLN A 8 -10.54 -12.73 7.54
CA GLN A 8 -11.62 -11.75 7.62
C GLN A 8 -10.97 -10.37 7.65
N ILE A 9 -11.39 -9.48 6.75
CA ILE A 9 -10.92 -8.10 6.74
C ILE A 9 -11.29 -7.53 8.10
N LYS A 10 -10.28 -7.25 8.93
CA LYS A 10 -10.51 -6.68 10.26
C LYS A 10 -11.25 -5.35 10.07
N PRO A 11 -12.24 -5.03 10.92
CA PRO A 11 -12.96 -3.75 10.86
C PRO A 11 -12.05 -2.51 10.89
N GLU A 12 -10.82 -2.67 11.38
CA GLU A 12 -9.81 -1.63 11.55
C GLU A 12 -8.50 -1.99 10.83
N LEU A 13 -8.60 -2.39 9.56
CA LEU A 13 -7.46 -2.77 8.73
C LEU A 13 -6.31 -1.76 8.86
N GLN A 14 -5.16 -2.21 9.35
CA GLN A 14 -3.97 -1.37 9.50
C GLN A 14 -3.19 -1.38 8.19
N VAL A 15 -2.95 -0.21 7.61
CA VAL A 15 -2.40 -0.10 6.26
C VAL A 15 -1.13 0.72 6.25
N CYS A 16 -0.07 0.21 5.64
CA CYS A 16 1.10 1.00 5.30
C CYS A 16 0.87 1.65 3.92
N VAL A 17 0.92 2.99 3.83
CA VAL A 17 0.72 3.70 2.56
C VAL A 17 2.01 4.42 2.18
N VAL A 18 2.51 4.10 1.00
CA VAL A 18 3.84 4.49 0.52
C VAL A 18 3.71 5.19 -0.82
N GLY A 19 4.58 6.18 -1.09
CA GLY A 19 4.61 6.93 -2.34
C GLY A 19 4.01 8.33 -2.26
N LYS A 20 4.03 9.04 -3.40
CA LYS A 20 3.55 10.41 -3.55
C LYS A 20 2.06 10.51 -3.18
N SER A 21 1.67 11.59 -2.49
CA SER A 21 0.30 11.82 -1.99
C SER A 21 -0.23 10.77 -0.99
N SER A 22 0.64 9.94 -0.40
CA SER A 22 0.25 8.94 0.61
C SER A 22 -0.51 9.55 1.80
N GLY A 23 -0.05 10.70 2.31
CA GLY A 23 -0.74 11.43 3.39
C GLY A 23 -2.17 11.85 3.01
N GLU A 24 -2.31 12.50 1.86
CA GLU A 24 -3.61 13.00 1.35
C GLU A 24 -4.60 11.86 1.10
N ILE A 25 -4.15 10.77 0.45
CA ILE A 25 -4.99 9.59 0.19
C ILE A 25 -5.42 8.94 1.49
N SER A 26 -4.52 8.83 2.45
CA SER A 26 -4.82 8.16 3.72
C SER A 26 -5.79 8.95 4.57
N GLU A 27 -5.68 10.28 4.56
CA GLU A 27 -6.65 11.16 5.19
C GLU A 27 -8.02 11.09 4.50
N TYR A 28 -8.06 11.19 3.17
CA TYR A 28 -9.30 11.19 2.39
C TYR A 28 -10.13 9.91 2.61
N PHE A 29 -9.47 8.74 2.58
CA PHE A 29 -10.12 7.44 2.81
C PHE A 29 -10.20 7.05 4.29
N LYS A 30 -9.68 7.88 5.20
CA LYS A 30 -9.63 7.60 6.65
C LYS A 30 -8.99 6.25 6.97
N LEU A 31 -7.85 5.97 6.32
CA LEU A 31 -7.11 4.73 6.52
C LEU A 31 -6.39 4.75 7.87
N ASN A 32 -6.38 3.62 8.57
CA ASN A 32 -5.59 3.45 9.79
C ASN A 32 -4.13 3.19 9.42
N GLN A 33 -3.35 4.26 9.30
CA GLN A 33 -1.94 4.14 8.94
C GLN A 33 -1.12 3.51 10.06
N THR A 34 -0.23 2.60 9.67
CA THR A 34 0.74 1.97 10.58
C THR A 34 2.07 1.70 9.85
N PRO A 35 3.20 1.56 10.57
CA PRO A 35 4.45 1.10 9.97
C PRO A 35 4.29 -0.29 9.32
N LEU A 36 5.05 -0.56 8.26
CA LEU A 36 4.93 -1.79 7.46
C LEU A 36 5.01 -3.07 8.31
N GLU A 37 5.85 -3.09 9.34
CA GLU A 37 6.07 -4.23 10.24
C GLU A 37 4.83 -4.61 11.05
N GLN A 38 3.85 -3.70 11.14
CA GLN A 38 2.60 -3.84 11.88
C GLN A 38 1.38 -3.84 10.96
N ALA A 39 1.58 -3.72 9.64
CA ALA A 39 0.51 -3.55 8.68
C ALA A 39 -0.14 -4.89 8.31
N ASP A 40 -1.47 -4.89 8.23
CA ASP A 40 -2.23 -6.00 7.66
C ASP A 40 -2.14 -5.99 6.11
N ALA A 41 -1.92 -4.82 5.51
CA ALA A 41 -1.76 -4.63 4.07
C ALA A 41 -0.90 -3.39 3.74
N ALA A 42 -0.36 -3.34 2.53
CA ALA A 42 0.35 -2.18 2.01
C ALA A 42 -0.33 -1.59 0.76
N ILE A 43 -0.25 -0.27 0.59
CA ILE A 43 -0.66 0.44 -0.62
C ILE A 43 0.55 1.21 -1.14
N PHE A 44 1.02 0.85 -2.33
CA PHE A 44 2.10 1.55 -3.02
C PHE A 44 1.51 2.44 -4.10
N ILE A 45 1.71 3.74 -3.94
CA ILE A 45 1.27 4.75 -4.91
C ILE A 45 2.43 5.00 -5.88
N VAL A 46 2.19 4.73 -7.15
CA VAL A 46 3.17 4.93 -8.22
C VAL A 46 2.65 6.00 -9.15
N SER A 47 3.38 7.10 -9.26
CA SER A 47 3.08 8.12 -10.26
C SER A 47 3.40 7.58 -11.64
N ALA A 48 2.47 7.71 -12.60
CA ALA A 48 2.76 7.41 -14.00
C ALA A 48 3.75 8.40 -14.64
N VAL A 49 3.93 9.58 -14.04
CA VAL A 49 4.80 10.66 -14.53
C VAL A 49 6.19 10.60 -13.88
N ASP A 50 6.23 10.53 -12.55
CA ASP A 50 7.44 10.59 -11.73
C ASP A 50 7.98 9.18 -11.40
N GLY A 51 7.18 8.13 -11.56
CA GLY A 51 7.55 6.77 -11.20
C GLY A 51 7.54 6.53 -9.69
N ILE A 52 8.51 5.73 -9.23
CA ILE A 52 8.70 5.33 -7.83
C ILE A 52 10.07 5.81 -7.32
N SER A 53 10.14 6.30 -6.08
CA SER A 53 11.40 6.73 -5.47
C SER A 53 12.25 5.55 -4.99
N ALA A 54 13.56 5.74 -4.85
CA ALA A 54 14.46 4.69 -4.34
C ALA A 54 14.07 4.24 -2.92
N SER A 55 13.67 5.16 -2.05
CA SER A 55 13.20 4.84 -0.70
C SER A 55 11.91 4.01 -0.71
N ASP A 56 10.99 4.26 -1.65
CA ASP A 56 9.76 3.48 -1.76
C ASP A 56 10.02 2.05 -2.28
N ILE A 57 11.03 1.88 -3.14
CA ILE A 57 11.48 0.56 -3.63
C ILE A 57 11.99 -0.31 -2.49
N GLU A 58 12.74 0.27 -1.54
CA GLU A 58 13.21 -0.47 -0.35
C GLU A 58 12.04 -0.99 0.48
N ILE A 59 11.02 -0.14 0.72
CA ILE A 59 9.81 -0.52 1.45
C ILE A 59 9.02 -1.60 0.71
N TRP A 60 8.94 -1.54 -0.62
CA TRP A 60 8.31 -2.60 -1.42
C TRP A 60 9.06 -3.93 -1.27
N ASN A 61 10.40 -3.91 -1.34
CA ASN A 61 11.20 -5.12 -1.12
C ASN A 61 10.96 -5.71 0.28
N THR A 62 10.91 -4.89 1.32
CA THR A 62 10.57 -5.33 2.67
C THR A 62 9.16 -5.93 2.73
N ALA A 63 8.16 -5.31 2.10
CA ALA A 63 6.80 -5.85 2.09
C ALA A 63 6.71 -7.22 1.40
N ARG A 64 7.49 -7.42 0.33
CA ARG A 64 7.63 -8.71 -0.35
C ARG A 64 8.29 -9.75 0.56
N GLU A 65 9.33 -9.39 1.30
CA GLU A 65 10.01 -10.30 2.24
C GLU A 65 9.13 -10.70 3.43
N LEU A 66 8.28 -9.78 3.89
CA LEU A 66 7.31 -10.01 4.96
C LEU A 66 6.01 -10.67 4.49
N TYR A 67 5.86 -10.93 3.19
CA TYR A 67 4.64 -11.47 2.57
C TYR A 67 3.38 -10.62 2.86
N VAL A 68 3.54 -9.30 2.97
CA VAL A 68 2.43 -8.37 3.23
C VAL A 68 1.57 -8.22 1.96
N PRO A 69 0.25 -8.51 2.02
CA PRO A 69 -0.65 -8.27 0.90
C PRO A 69 -0.60 -6.82 0.45
N SER A 70 -0.46 -6.59 -0.86
CA SER A 70 -0.16 -5.25 -1.39
C SER A 70 -1.10 -4.85 -2.53
N LEU A 71 -1.54 -3.59 -2.51
CA LEU A 71 -2.25 -2.92 -3.61
C LEU A 71 -1.29 -1.94 -4.28
N ILE A 72 -1.27 -1.91 -5.61
CA ILE A 72 -0.57 -0.88 -6.38
C ILE A 72 -1.60 0.12 -6.89
N LEU A 73 -1.49 1.38 -6.47
CA LEU A 73 -2.31 2.49 -6.96
C LEU A 73 -1.48 3.31 -7.94
N ILE A 74 -1.83 3.26 -9.22
CA ILE A 74 -1.16 4.10 -10.22
C ILE A 74 -1.88 5.44 -10.26
N SER A 75 -1.18 6.50 -9.90
CA SER A 75 -1.67 7.89 -9.92
C SER A 75 -1.18 8.62 -11.16
N GLU A 76 -1.79 9.77 -11.45
CA GLU A 76 -1.40 10.63 -12.58
C GLU A 76 -1.49 9.88 -13.94
N LEU A 77 -2.38 8.88 -14.01
CA LEU A 77 -2.84 8.25 -15.25
C LEU A 77 -3.52 9.34 -16.07
N SER A 78 -2.82 9.88 -17.05
CA SER A 78 -3.33 10.94 -17.94
C SER A 78 -4.68 10.56 -18.56
N ASN A 79 -5.69 11.42 -18.38
CA ASN A 79 -6.79 11.62 -19.34
C ASN A 79 -6.81 13.08 -19.86
N GLY A 80 -5.67 13.80 -19.78
CA GLY A 80 -5.52 15.17 -20.28
C GLY A 80 -5.07 15.17 -21.73
#